data_AF-A0A821RY23-F1
#
_entry.id   AF-A0A821RY23-F1
#
_cell.length_a   1.000
_cell.length_b   1.000
_cell.length_c   1.000
_cell.angle_alpha   90.00
_cell.angle_beta   90.00
_cell.angle_gamma   90.00
#
_symmetry.space_group_name_H-M   'P 1'
#
loop_
_entity.id
_entity.type
_entity.pdbx_description
1 polymer ?
#
loop_
_entity_poly.entity_id
_entity_poly.type
_entity_poly.pdbx_seq_one_letter_code
_entity_poly.pdbx_strand_id
1 'polypeptide(L)'
;MISTEYIFLILVYAPIYVNGICNSQIGPLRTTECSLVNNFNTKQWHSCLTNIYIQQQSQGRHRCGDETVRYCNYPCMHEVYYLEANLVIDPCTCNDSSVLPASALPTECLSPDGSDCDWYKNCL
;
A
#
# COMPACT_ATOMS: atom_id res chain seq x y z
N MET A 1 10.56 -14.76 -48.99
CA MET A 1 9.10 -14.88 -48.80
C MET A 1 8.83 -14.63 -47.33
N ILE A 2 7.95 -13.68 -47.06
CA ILE A 2 7.78 -13.00 -45.77
C ILE A 2 7.02 -13.90 -44.78
N SER A 3 7.55 -13.92 -43.57
CA SER A 3 7.01 -14.53 -42.36
C SER A 3 5.71 -13.86 -41.90
N THR A 4 4.72 -14.67 -41.53
CA THR A 4 3.59 -14.36 -40.62
C THR A 4 2.89 -15.71 -40.46
N GLU A 5 2.69 -16.29 -39.26
CA GLU A 5 1.77 -15.80 -38.25
C GLU A 5 2.20 -16.29 -36.84
N TYR A 6 2.63 -15.38 -35.98
CA TYR A 6 2.59 -15.59 -34.52
C TYR A 6 1.53 -14.62 -33.99
N ILE A 7 0.34 -15.15 -33.72
CA ILE A 7 -0.73 -14.42 -33.03
C ILE A 7 -0.22 -14.15 -31.61
N PHE A 8 0.31 -12.95 -31.40
CA PHE A 8 0.63 -12.42 -30.08
C PHE A 8 -0.69 -12.20 -29.33
N LEU A 9 -1.04 -13.14 -28.45
CA LEU A 9 -2.05 -12.93 -27.41
C LEU A 9 -1.55 -11.84 -26.47
N ILE A 10 -1.91 -10.59 -26.75
CA ILE A 10 -1.75 -9.48 -25.81
C ILE A 10 -2.79 -9.71 -24.72
N LEU A 11 -2.41 -10.46 -23.69
CA LEU A 11 -3.07 -10.44 -22.39
C LEU A 11 -2.85 -9.05 -21.79
N VAL A 12 -3.80 -8.15 -22.03
CA VAL A 12 -3.88 -6.88 -21.30
C VAL A 12 -4.13 -7.24 -19.84
N TYR A 13 -3.07 -7.27 -19.04
CA TYR A 13 -3.15 -7.33 -17.59
C TYR A 13 -3.75 -6.00 -17.14
N ALA A 14 -5.08 -5.92 -17.11
CA ALA A 14 -5.77 -4.88 -16.37
C ALA A 14 -5.60 -5.23 -14.89
N PRO A 15 -4.83 -4.48 -14.09
CA PRO A 15 -4.88 -4.63 -12.64
C PRO A 15 -6.33 -4.40 -12.21
N ILE A 16 -6.99 -5.47 -11.78
CA ILE A 16 -8.34 -5.41 -11.25
C ILE A 16 -8.20 -4.73 -9.89
N TYR A 17 -8.36 -3.41 -9.84
CA TYR A 17 -8.39 -2.67 -8.59
C TYR A 17 -9.73 -2.95 -7.91
N VAL A 18 -9.75 -4.01 -7.10
CA VAL A 18 -10.86 -4.27 -6.18
C VAL A 18 -10.78 -3.19 -5.11
N ASN A 19 -11.87 -2.43 -4.91
CA ASN A 19 -12.08 -1.68 -3.67
C ASN A 19 -12.23 -2.70 -2.53
N GLY A 20 -11.12 -3.27 -2.09
CA GLY A 20 -11.03 -4.29 -1.08
C GLY A 20 -10.95 -3.66 0.29
N ILE A 21 -11.83 -4.06 1.20
CA ILE A 21 -11.64 -3.80 2.62
C ILE A 21 -10.35 -4.52 3.01
N CYS A 22 -9.41 -3.82 3.68
CA CYS A 22 -8.18 -4.43 4.17
C CYS A 22 -8.53 -5.54 5.16
N ASN A 23 -8.38 -6.79 4.70
CA ASN A 23 -8.62 -7.96 5.54
C ASN A 23 -7.36 -8.23 6.39
N SER A 24 -7.54 -8.37 7.69
CA SER A 24 -6.43 -8.55 8.63
C SER A 24 -5.55 -9.79 8.40
N GLN A 25 -6.07 -10.79 7.67
CA GLN A 25 -5.40 -12.08 7.44
C GLN A 25 -5.05 -12.33 5.97
N ILE A 26 -5.81 -11.75 5.03
CA ILE A 26 -5.75 -12.04 3.59
C ILE A 26 -5.44 -10.77 2.77
N GLY A 27 -5.46 -9.59 3.43
CA GLY A 27 -5.57 -8.27 2.83
C GLY A 27 -4.83 -8.11 1.49
N PRO A 28 -5.48 -7.57 0.44
CA PRO A 28 -4.77 -7.34 -0.79
C PRO A 28 -3.74 -6.24 -0.53
N LEU A 29 -2.48 -6.56 -0.82
CA LEU A 29 -1.36 -5.65 -0.66
C LEU A 29 -1.64 -4.38 -1.45
N ARG A 30 -1.54 -3.24 -0.76
CA ARG A 30 -1.75 -1.92 -1.36
C ARG A 30 -3.15 -1.66 -1.92
N THR A 31 -4.17 -2.25 -1.30
CA THR A 31 -5.49 -1.64 -1.43
C THR A 31 -5.47 -0.31 -0.70
N THR A 32 -5.80 0.77 -1.41
CA THR A 32 -5.85 2.10 -0.80
C THR A 32 -7.28 2.50 -0.46
N GLU A 33 -7.57 2.85 0.80
CA GLU A 33 -8.85 3.43 1.20
C GLU A 33 -8.71 4.92 1.51
N CYS A 34 -9.76 5.69 1.25
CA CYS A 34 -9.83 7.10 1.61
C CYS A 34 -10.67 7.27 2.88
N SER A 35 -10.03 7.55 4.00
CA SER A 35 -10.71 7.64 5.30
C SER A 35 -10.09 8.71 6.21
N LEU A 36 -10.78 9.06 7.29
CA LEU A 36 -10.31 10.02 8.30
C LEU A 36 -9.65 9.27 9.47
N VAL A 37 -8.52 9.77 9.94
CA VAL A 37 -7.82 9.26 11.14
C VAL A 37 -7.99 10.27 12.26
N ASN A 38 -8.17 9.80 13.50
CA ASN A 38 -8.49 10.63 14.67
C ASN A 38 -7.54 11.82 14.90
N ASN A 39 -6.27 11.74 14.45
CA ASN A 39 -5.24 12.77 14.67
C ASN A 39 -5.06 13.74 13.47
N PHE A 40 -5.88 13.61 12.42
CA PHE A 40 -5.79 14.40 11.20
C PHE A 40 -7.11 15.13 10.90
N ASN A 41 -7.01 16.32 10.34
CA ASN A 41 -8.17 17.17 10.06
C ASN A 41 -8.80 16.91 8.68
N THR A 42 -8.24 16.01 7.88
CA THR A 42 -8.68 15.76 6.50
C THR A 42 -8.51 14.27 6.17
N LYS A 43 -9.35 13.77 5.26
CA LYS A 43 -9.24 12.40 4.76
C LYS A 43 -7.89 12.20 4.07
N GLN A 44 -7.32 11.02 4.23
CA GLN A 44 -6.09 10.62 3.59
C GLN A 44 -6.18 9.19 3.03
N TRP A 45 -5.28 8.88 2.10
CA TRP A 45 -5.10 7.52 1.64
C TRP A 45 -4.49 6.66 2.73
N HIS A 46 -4.95 5.41 2.81
CA HIS A 46 -4.39 4.37 3.67
C HIS A 46 -4.07 3.17 2.83
N SER A 47 -2.87 2.61 2.98
CA SER A 47 -2.48 1.38 2.29
C SER A 47 -2.73 0.18 3.20
N CYS A 48 -3.29 -0.90 2.67
CA CYS A 48 -3.30 -2.19 3.35
C CYS A 48 -1.91 -2.82 3.28
N LEU A 49 -1.18 -2.83 4.39
CA LEU A 49 0.23 -3.25 4.47
C LEU A 49 0.42 -4.33 5.54
N THR A 50 1.52 -5.08 5.44
CA THR A 50 1.86 -6.07 6.46
C THR A 50 2.30 -5.39 7.76
N ASN A 51 1.98 -6.01 8.89
CA ASN A 51 2.45 -5.56 10.21
C ASN A 51 3.99 -5.52 10.26
N ILE A 52 4.65 -6.48 9.60
CA ILE A 52 6.11 -6.53 9.47
C ILE A 52 6.63 -5.31 8.69
N TYR A 53 6.07 -5.00 7.51
CA TYR A 53 6.48 -3.82 6.75
C TYR A 53 6.34 -2.55 7.58
N ILE A 54 5.20 -2.35 8.26
CA ILE A 54 4.95 -1.17 9.08
C ILE A 54 6.00 -1.05 10.20
N GLN A 55 6.28 -2.14 10.90
CA GLN A 55 7.31 -2.17 11.95
C GLN A 55 8.69 -1.85 11.38
N GLN A 56 9.07 -2.41 10.23
CA GLN A 56 10.38 -2.16 9.65
C GLN A 56 10.50 -0.72 9.14
N GLN A 57 9.54 -0.26 8.35
CA GLN A 57 9.51 1.09 7.75
C GLN A 57 9.55 2.18 8.82
N SER A 58 8.81 1.99 9.91
CA SER A 58 8.72 2.94 11.03
C SER A 58 9.83 2.79 12.08
N GLN A 59 10.79 1.87 11.88
CA GLN A 59 11.84 1.55 12.86
C GLN A 59 11.25 1.12 14.22
N GLY A 60 10.19 0.32 14.18
CA GLY A 60 9.49 -0.25 15.33
C GLY A 60 8.52 0.71 16.02
N ARG A 61 8.36 1.95 15.53
CA ARG A 61 7.47 2.94 16.16
C ARG A 61 6.01 2.61 15.95
N HIS A 62 5.67 2.09 14.77
CA HIS A 62 4.31 1.76 14.37
C HIS A 62 4.15 0.26 14.21
N ARG A 63 2.92 -0.19 14.41
CA ARG A 63 2.47 -1.56 14.19
C ARG A 63 0.97 -1.56 14.01
N CYS A 64 0.42 -2.68 13.55
CA CYS A 64 -1.02 -2.87 13.60
C CYS A 64 -1.51 -2.84 15.06
N GLY A 65 -2.70 -2.27 15.30
CA GLY A 65 -3.26 -2.14 16.65
C GLY A 65 -3.48 -3.49 17.35
N ASP A 66 -3.74 -4.54 16.56
CA ASP A 66 -3.74 -5.93 16.99
C ASP A 66 -2.48 -6.62 16.46
N GLU A 67 -1.63 -7.14 17.35
CA GLU A 67 -0.35 -7.77 16.98
C GLU A 67 -0.54 -9.15 16.33
N THR A 68 -1.74 -9.75 16.43
CA THR A 68 -2.07 -11.04 15.82
C THR A 68 -2.47 -10.91 14.35
N VAL A 69 -2.69 -9.68 13.86
CA VAL A 69 -3.06 -9.45 12.47
C VAL A 69 -1.83 -9.36 11.58
N ARG A 70 -1.96 -9.94 10.39
CA ARG A 70 -0.91 -9.87 9.37
C ARG A 70 -0.95 -8.56 8.61
N TYR A 71 -2.14 -8.00 8.40
CA TYR A 71 -2.36 -6.79 7.61
C TYR A 71 -3.20 -5.75 8.36
N CYS A 72 -2.94 -4.47 8.12
CA CYS A 72 -3.81 -3.38 8.56
C CYS A 72 -3.67 -2.16 7.64
N ASN A 73 -4.65 -1.25 7.73
CA ASN A 73 -4.60 0.04 7.06
C ASN A 73 -3.53 0.91 7.73
N TYR A 74 -2.58 1.38 6.92
CA TYR A 74 -1.51 2.27 7.35
C TYR A 74 -1.65 3.63 6.64
N PRO A 75 -1.87 4.72 7.39
CA PRO A 75 -2.08 6.04 6.79
C PRO A 75 -0.85 6.56 6.04
N CYS A 76 -1.08 7.17 4.87
CA CYS A 76 -0.04 7.70 3.98
C CYS A 76 0.88 8.71 4.69
N MET A 77 0.36 9.53 5.60
CA MET A 77 1.18 10.49 6.33
C MET A 77 2.23 9.83 7.24
N HIS A 78 1.94 8.66 7.79
CA HIS A 78 2.94 7.89 8.53
C HIS A 78 3.93 7.18 7.59
N GLU A 79 3.45 6.70 6.44
CA GLU A 79 4.28 5.95 5.48
C GLU A 79 5.30 6.85 4.77
N VAL A 80 4.85 7.99 4.25
CA VAL A 80 5.63 8.87 3.37
C VAL A 80 6.34 9.97 4.14
N TYR A 81 5.66 10.55 5.13
CA TYR A 81 6.13 11.75 5.82
C TYR A 81 6.55 11.52 7.27
N TYR A 82 6.33 10.32 7.83
CA TYR A 82 6.61 10.00 9.24
C TYR A 82 5.94 10.97 10.24
N LEU A 83 4.75 11.46 9.88
CA LEU A 83 3.98 12.40 10.69
C LEU A 83 2.80 11.71 11.37
N GLU A 84 2.64 11.96 12.68
CA GLU A 84 1.62 11.32 13.52
C GLU A 84 0.30 12.10 13.64
N ALA A 85 0.33 13.38 13.25
CA ALA A 85 -0.79 14.31 13.39
C ALA A 85 -0.60 15.52 12.47
N ASN A 86 -1.62 16.38 12.44
CA ASN A 86 -1.71 17.68 11.74
C ASN A 86 -2.36 17.61 10.35
N LEU A 87 -1.98 18.53 9.45
CA LEU A 87 -2.54 18.62 8.12
C LEU A 87 -2.03 17.45 7.27
N VAL A 88 -2.93 16.85 6.49
CA VAL A 88 -2.53 15.90 5.45
C VAL A 88 -1.89 16.70 4.31
N ILE A 89 -0.71 16.29 3.88
CA ILE A 89 0.06 16.95 2.83
C ILE A 89 -0.14 16.18 1.53
N ASP A 90 -0.35 16.88 0.41
CA ASP A 90 -0.38 16.23 -0.90
C ASP A 90 0.96 15.55 -1.21
N PRO A 91 0.95 14.27 -1.65
CA PRO A 91 -0.16 13.58 -2.32
C PRO A 91 -1.03 12.68 -1.41
N CYS A 92 -0.91 12.76 -0.09
CA CYS A 92 -1.65 11.88 0.82
C CYS A 92 -3.14 12.23 0.97
N THR A 93 -3.55 13.43 0.55
CA THR A 93 -4.94 13.87 0.67
C THR A 93 -5.84 13.14 -0.32
N CYS A 94 -7.07 12.86 0.10
CA CYS A 94 -8.08 12.25 -0.76
C CYS A 94 -9.49 12.74 -0.41
N ASN A 95 -10.43 12.47 -1.30
CA ASN A 95 -11.87 12.65 -1.11
C ASN A 95 -12.64 11.48 -1.74
N ASP A 96 -13.95 11.45 -1.57
CA ASP A 96 -14.80 10.33 -2.04
C ASP A 96 -14.86 10.21 -3.57
N SER A 97 -14.37 11.22 -4.31
CA SER A 97 -14.25 11.22 -5.78
C SER A 97 -12.82 10.97 -6.27
N SER A 98 -11.88 10.72 -5.36
CA SER A 98 -10.47 10.56 -5.71
C SER A 98 -10.23 9.20 -6.33
N VAL A 99 -9.45 9.18 -7.41
CA VAL A 99 -8.99 7.95 -8.05
C VAL A 99 -7.85 7.37 -7.22
N LEU A 100 -7.87 6.06 -7.02
CA LEU A 100 -6.82 5.33 -6.31
C LEU A 100 -5.44 5.70 -6.88
N PRO A 101 -4.49 6.18 -6.05
CA PRO A 101 -3.16 6.46 -6.53
C PRO A 101 -2.51 5.15 -7.00
N ALA A 102 -1.96 5.16 -8.21
CA ALA A 102 -1.18 4.03 -8.69
C ALA A 102 0.04 3.83 -7.79
N SER A 103 0.23 2.61 -7.30
CA SER A 103 1.46 2.27 -6.58
C SER A 103 2.66 2.42 -7.49
N ALA A 104 3.64 3.22 -7.09
CA ALA A 104 4.95 3.25 -7.74
C ALA A 104 5.83 2.05 -7.33
N LEU A 105 5.56 1.45 -6.17
CA LEU A 105 6.36 0.33 -5.66
C LEU A 105 5.81 -1.03 -6.11
N PRO A 106 6.69 -1.97 -6.50
CA PRO A 106 6.33 -3.36 -6.77
C PRO A 106 5.65 -4.03 -5.57
N THR A 107 4.78 -5.01 -5.81
CA THR A 107 4.06 -5.75 -4.76
C THR A 107 5.02 -6.43 -3.78
N GLU A 108 6.18 -6.88 -4.26
CA GLU A 108 7.21 -7.54 -3.45
C GLU A 108 7.81 -6.60 -2.40
N CYS A 109 7.87 -5.30 -2.69
CA CYS A 109 8.35 -4.26 -1.77
C CYS A 109 7.38 -3.95 -0.64
N LEU A 110 6.13 -4.41 -0.75
CA LEU A 110 5.03 -4.04 0.14
C LEU A 110 4.64 -5.19 1.07
N SER A 111 5.19 -6.37 0.81
CA SER A 111 4.98 -7.59 1.57
C SER A 111 6.25 -8.39 1.70
N PRO A 112 7.28 -7.85 2.36
CA PRO A 112 8.41 -8.66 2.72
C PRO A 112 7.93 -9.82 3.60
N ASP A 113 8.42 -11.03 3.32
CA ASP A 113 8.17 -12.21 4.16
C ASP A 113 8.77 -12.05 5.58
N GLY A 114 9.56 -10.99 5.79
CA GLY A 114 10.17 -10.64 7.07
C GLY A 114 11.35 -11.52 7.46
N SER A 115 11.58 -12.61 6.74
CA SER A 115 12.72 -13.52 6.87
C SER A 115 13.96 -13.04 6.12
N ASP A 116 13.76 -12.27 5.05
CA ASP A 116 14.81 -11.66 4.26
C ASP A 116 14.82 -10.15 4.53
N CYS A 117 16.01 -9.55 4.66
CA CYS A 117 16.20 -8.11 4.78
C CYS A 117 16.65 -7.47 3.46
N ASP A 118 16.97 -8.25 2.43
CA ASP A 118 17.44 -7.74 1.13
C ASP A 118 16.33 -6.97 0.38
N TRP A 119 15.06 -7.21 0.69
CA TRP A 119 13.96 -6.37 0.21
C TRP A 119 14.19 -4.89 0.56
N TYR A 120 14.74 -4.58 1.74
CA TYR A 120 14.97 -3.20 2.17
C TYR A 120 15.90 -2.48 1.20
N LYS A 121 17.01 -3.11 0.80
CA LYS A 121 17.97 -2.53 -0.15
C LYS A 121 17.38 -2.28 -1.53
N ASN A 122 16.40 -3.08 -1.93
CA ASN A 122 15.82 -3.03 -3.26
C ASN A 122 14.57 -2.13 -3.34
N CYS A 123 14.00 -1.76 -2.18
CA CYS A 123 12.70 -1.12 -2.08
C CYS A 123 12.68 0.19 -1.28
N LEU A 124 13.74 0.50 -0.52
CA LEU A 124 13.85 1.67 0.36
C LEU A 124 15.19 2.41 0.21
#